data_AF-A0A953U6H5-F1
#
_entry.id   AF-A0A953U6H5-F1
#
_cell.length_a   1.000
_cell.length_b   1.000
_cell.length_c   1.000
_cell.angle_alpha   90.00
_cell.angle_beta   90.00
_cell.angle_gamma   90.00
#
_symmetry.space_group_name_H-M   'P 1'
#
loop_
_entity.id
_entity.type
_entity.pdbx_description
1 polymer ?
#
loop_
_entity_poly.entity_id
_entity_poly.type
_entity_poly.pdbx_seq_one_letter_code
_entity_poly.pdbx_strand_id
1 'polypeptide(L)'
;MDLSGADRKPRGWLAIGIFLLWGAAIATLAGVTLIFPGTPLDRAWVLNPRGHAGLTALGRWVGFLFPVLGLLLATAGIGWLKRRSWGWMLAVLLIGGNALGDAVRMAIGAWIEGAVGVVIAGALLLYIISRGVRDYFG
;
A
#
# COMPACT_ATOMS: atom_id res chain seq x y z
N MET A 1 34.81 11.52 -10.53
CA MET A 1 33.75 10.60 -10.99
C MET A 1 33.56 9.60 -9.86
N ASP A 2 32.62 9.89 -8.95
CA ASP A 2 32.41 9.12 -7.71
C ASP A 2 31.36 8.03 -7.99
N LEU A 3 31.81 6.78 -8.12
CA LEU A 3 30.99 5.62 -8.43
C LEU A 3 30.42 4.94 -7.17
N SER A 4 30.46 5.57 -6.00
CA SER A 4 30.13 4.90 -4.72
C SER A 4 28.64 4.95 -4.30
N GLY A 5 27.79 5.69 -5.01
CA GLY A 5 26.39 5.93 -4.60
C GLY A 5 25.35 4.95 -5.13
N ALA A 6 25.49 4.48 -6.38
CA ALA A 6 24.41 3.78 -7.12
C ALA A 6 24.13 2.34 -6.66
N ASP A 7 25.07 1.70 -5.97
CA ASP A 7 24.93 0.33 -5.46
C ASP A 7 24.67 0.24 -3.97
N ARG A 8 24.56 1.38 -3.28
CA ARG A 8 24.27 1.40 -1.86
C ARG A 8 22.79 1.12 -1.64
N LYS A 9 22.46 -0.10 -1.22
CA LYS A 9 21.10 -0.51 -0.86
C LYS A 9 20.44 0.55 0.01
N PRO A 10 19.31 1.16 -0.42
CA PRO A 10 18.61 2.14 0.38
C PRO A 10 18.21 1.55 1.74
N ARG A 11 18.43 2.29 2.83
CA ARG A 11 18.21 1.79 4.20
C ARG A 11 16.79 1.25 4.45
N GLY A 12 15.78 1.78 3.76
CA GLY A 12 14.38 1.33 3.83
C GLY A 12 13.95 0.32 2.76
N TRP A 13 14.85 -0.17 1.89
CA TRP A 13 14.49 -1.02 0.75
C TRP A 13 13.73 -2.28 1.19
N LEU A 14 14.25 -3.02 2.17
CA LEU A 14 13.61 -4.25 2.63
C LEU A 14 12.29 -3.96 3.34
N ALA A 15 12.27 -2.92 4.18
CA ALA A 15 11.08 -2.53 4.95
C ALA A 15 9.91 -2.19 4.01
N ILE A 16 10.14 -1.45 2.93
CA ILE A 16 9.11 -1.12 1.93
C ILE A 16 8.64 -2.36 1.18
N GLY A 17 9.57 -3.25 0.79
CA GLY A 17 9.19 -4.50 0.14
C GLY A 17 8.30 -5.37 1.03
N ILE A 18 8.65 -5.52 2.31
CA ILE A 18 7.83 -6.24 3.29
C ILE A 18 6.50 -5.54 3.50
N PHE A 19 6.48 -4.22 3.62
CA PHE A 19 5.26 -3.43 3.79
C PHE A 19 4.28 -3.65 2.64
N LEU A 20 4.76 -3.64 1.38
CA LEU A 20 3.92 -3.89 0.21
C LEU A 20 3.36 -5.32 0.20
N LEU A 21 4.18 -6.32 0.50
CA LEU A 21 3.73 -7.72 0.57
C LEU A 21 2.74 -7.97 1.72
N TRP A 22 2.98 -7.34 2.86
CA TRP A 22 2.05 -7.38 3.99
C TRP A 22 0.71 -6.73 3.64
N GLY A 23 0.76 -5.55 3.00
CA GLY A 23 -0.41 -4.87 2.45
C GLY A 23 -1.16 -5.75 1.45
N ALA A 24 -0.44 -6.49 0.60
CA ALA A 24 -1.05 -7.43 -0.34
C ALA A 24 -1.83 -8.55 0.37
N ALA A 25 -1.26 -9.11 1.44
CA ALA A 25 -1.90 -10.15 2.24
C ALA A 25 -3.17 -9.63 2.93
N ILE A 26 -3.10 -8.45 3.58
CA ILE A 26 -4.26 -7.83 4.25
C ILE A 26 -5.33 -7.45 3.23
N ALA A 27 -4.96 -6.85 2.10
CA ALA A 27 -5.92 -6.47 1.07
C ALA A 27 -6.64 -7.71 0.51
N THR A 28 -5.90 -8.77 0.22
CA THR A 28 -6.48 -10.04 -0.25
C THR A 28 -7.40 -10.65 0.80
N LEU A 29 -6.99 -10.67 2.07
CA LEU A 29 -7.81 -11.18 3.18
C LEU A 29 -9.11 -10.40 3.33
N ALA A 30 -9.05 -9.07 3.30
CA ALA A 30 -10.22 -8.20 3.34
C ALA A 30 -11.16 -8.47 2.15
N GLY A 31 -10.60 -8.63 0.95
CA GLY A 31 -11.37 -8.97 -0.25
C GLY A 31 -12.08 -10.32 -0.14
N VAL A 32 -11.36 -11.36 0.27
CA VAL A 32 -11.90 -12.72 0.43
C VAL A 32 -13.04 -12.75 1.44
N THR A 33 -12.87 -12.10 2.60
CA THR A 33 -13.91 -12.02 3.64
C THR A 33 -15.13 -11.20 3.21
N LEU A 34 -14.96 -10.19 2.33
CA LEU A 34 -16.07 -9.43 1.75
C LEU A 34 -16.82 -10.18 0.65
N ILE A 35 -16.12 -10.99 -0.17
CA ILE A 35 -16.75 -11.80 -1.23
C ILE A 35 -17.49 -12.99 -0.62
N PHE A 36 -16.87 -13.64 0.37
CA PHE A 36 -17.35 -14.84 1.03
C PHE A 36 -17.57 -14.58 2.53
N PRO A 37 -18.61 -13.83 2.92
CA PRO A 37 -18.92 -13.60 4.32
C PRO A 37 -19.41 -14.88 5.01
N GLY A 38 -19.27 -14.95 6.33
CA GLY A 38 -19.65 -16.09 7.17
C GLY A 38 -18.53 -17.11 7.39
N THR A 39 -17.28 -16.74 7.14
CA THR A 39 -16.12 -17.66 7.27
C THR A 39 -15.37 -17.42 8.59
N PRO A 40 -14.57 -18.40 9.07
CA PRO A 40 -13.70 -18.19 10.23
C PRO A 40 -12.71 -17.02 10.08
N LEU A 41 -12.40 -16.61 8.84
CA LEU A 41 -11.53 -15.47 8.54
C LEU A 41 -12.17 -14.14 8.94
N ASP A 42 -13.49 -14.07 9.06
CA ASP A 42 -14.20 -12.85 9.49
C ASP A 42 -13.83 -12.43 10.91
N ARG A 43 -13.24 -13.33 11.72
CA ARG A 43 -12.66 -12.98 13.02
C ARG A 43 -11.58 -11.91 12.91
N ALA A 44 -10.92 -11.77 11.76
CA ALA A 44 -9.95 -10.70 11.53
C ALA A 44 -10.58 -9.31 11.67
N TRP A 45 -11.89 -9.16 11.38
CA TRP A 45 -12.61 -7.89 11.50
C TRP A 45 -12.79 -7.41 12.95
N VAL A 46 -12.54 -8.25 13.96
CA VAL A 46 -12.49 -7.81 15.37
C VAL A 46 -11.44 -6.73 15.58
N LEU A 47 -10.36 -6.73 14.78
CA LEU A 47 -9.32 -5.71 14.82
C LEU A 47 -9.77 -4.37 14.21
N ASN A 48 -10.75 -4.39 13.32
CA ASN A 48 -11.25 -3.18 12.65
C ASN A 48 -12.76 -3.25 12.33
N PRO A 49 -13.62 -3.21 13.36
CA PRO A 49 -15.07 -3.34 13.19
C PRO A 49 -15.67 -2.15 12.42
N ARG A 50 -15.11 -0.94 12.60
CA ARG A 50 -15.52 0.26 11.87
C ARG A 50 -15.21 0.14 10.38
N GLY A 51 -14.01 -0.33 10.04
CA GLY A 51 -13.63 -0.60 8.65
C GLY A 51 -14.53 -1.63 7.98
N HIS A 52 -14.87 -2.71 8.70
CA HIS A 52 -15.79 -3.73 8.19
C HIS A 52 -17.17 -3.15 7.86
N ALA A 53 -17.75 -2.35 8.75
CA ALA A 53 -19.05 -1.71 8.53
C ALA A 53 -19.03 -0.75 7.32
N GLY A 54 -17.96 0.05 7.18
CA GLY A 54 -17.81 0.95 6.03
C GLY A 54 -17.71 0.19 4.70
N LEU A 55 -16.92 -0.89 4.65
CA LEU A 55 -16.71 -1.68 3.44
C LEU A 55 -17.94 -2.48 3.03
N THR A 56 -18.68 -3.02 3.98
CA THR A 56 -19.93 -3.73 3.71
C THR A 56 -21.03 -2.79 3.22
N ALA A 57 -21.07 -1.53 3.68
CA ALA A 57 -22.00 -0.51 3.18
C ALA A 57 -21.78 -0.15 1.70
N LEU A 58 -20.56 -0.27 1.19
CA LEU A 58 -20.23 -0.07 -0.24
C LEU A 58 -20.66 -1.26 -1.12
N GLY A 59 -21.10 -2.35 -0.53
CA GLY A 59 -21.61 -3.54 -1.22
C GLY A 59 -20.53 -4.53 -1.69
N ARG A 60 -21.00 -5.69 -2.15
CA ARG A 60 -20.14 -6.86 -2.44
C ARG A 60 -19.13 -6.63 -3.58
N TRP A 61 -19.37 -5.65 -4.47
CA TRP A 61 -18.45 -5.32 -5.55
C TRP A 61 -17.09 -4.83 -5.06
N VAL A 62 -17.04 -4.13 -3.91
CA VAL A 62 -15.78 -3.71 -3.30
C VAL A 62 -14.92 -4.92 -2.92
N GLY A 63 -15.53 -6.06 -2.57
CA GLY A 63 -14.82 -7.30 -2.27
C GLY A 63 -13.93 -7.78 -3.43
N PHE A 64 -14.26 -7.48 -4.70
CA PHE A 64 -13.42 -7.83 -5.85
C PHE A 64 -12.28 -6.85 -6.10
N LEU A 65 -12.40 -5.61 -5.64
CA LEU A 65 -11.38 -4.57 -5.83
C LEU A 65 -10.15 -4.82 -4.94
N PHE A 66 -10.38 -5.37 -3.75
CA PHE A 66 -9.35 -5.63 -2.75
C PHE A 66 -8.33 -6.73 -3.16
N PRO A 67 -8.72 -7.88 -3.74
CA PRO A 67 -7.78 -8.87 -4.27
C PRO A 67 -7.00 -8.35 -5.48
N VAL A 68 -7.62 -7.53 -6.33
CA VAL A 68 -6.92 -6.86 -7.44
C VAL A 68 -5.84 -5.93 -6.89
N LEU A 69 -6.17 -5.13 -5.88
CA LEU A 69 -5.20 -4.30 -5.16
C LEU A 69 -4.11 -5.16 -4.51
N GLY A 70 -4.47 -6.31 -3.92
CA GLY A 70 -3.54 -7.28 -3.36
C GLY A 70 -2.54 -7.78 -4.40
N LEU A 71 -2.99 -8.13 -5.59
CA LEU A 71 -2.13 -8.54 -6.70
C LEU A 71 -1.20 -7.40 -7.16
N LEU A 72 -1.70 -6.18 -7.24
CA LEU A 72 -0.89 -5.00 -7.58
C LEU A 72 0.19 -4.73 -6.51
N LEU A 73 -0.14 -4.86 -5.23
CA LEU A 73 0.81 -4.72 -4.12
C LEU A 73 1.84 -5.85 -4.13
N ALA A 74 1.43 -7.09 -4.39
CA ALA A 74 2.34 -8.23 -4.49
C ALA A 74 3.31 -8.07 -5.67
N THR A 75 2.81 -7.69 -6.84
CA THR A 75 3.64 -7.42 -8.01
C THR A 75 4.59 -6.25 -7.79
N ALA A 76 4.14 -5.16 -7.15
CA ALA A 76 4.98 -4.04 -6.75
C ALA A 76 6.07 -4.48 -5.76
N GLY A 77 5.72 -5.22 -4.69
CA GLY A 77 6.64 -5.72 -3.68
C GLY A 77 7.68 -6.68 -4.26
N ILE A 78 7.27 -7.61 -5.12
CA ILE A 78 8.19 -8.53 -5.82
C ILE A 78 9.10 -7.75 -6.76
N GLY A 79 8.55 -6.83 -7.56
CA GLY A 79 9.34 -5.98 -8.47
C GLY A 79 10.35 -5.11 -7.71
N TRP A 80 9.94 -4.56 -6.57
CA TRP A 80 10.76 -3.77 -5.66
C TRP A 80 11.92 -4.60 -5.08
N LEU A 81 11.64 -5.79 -4.58
CA LEU A 81 12.67 -6.69 -4.06
C LEU A 81 13.56 -7.28 -5.16
N LYS A 82 13.10 -7.31 -6.41
CA LYS A 82 13.90 -7.70 -7.58
C LYS A 82 14.66 -6.53 -8.21
N ARG A 83 14.64 -5.33 -7.61
CA ARG A 83 15.30 -4.11 -8.14
C ARG A 83 14.84 -3.79 -9.57
N ARG A 84 13.56 -3.97 -9.88
CA ARG A 84 13.01 -3.67 -11.21
C ARG A 84 12.36 -2.29 -11.22
N SER A 85 12.66 -1.49 -12.25
CA SER A 85 12.09 -0.14 -12.46
C SER A 85 10.56 -0.13 -12.48
N TRP A 86 9.93 -1.15 -13.08
CA TRP A 86 8.46 -1.28 -13.07
C TRP A 86 7.89 -1.52 -11.67
N GLY A 87 8.63 -2.20 -10.78
CA GLY A 87 8.24 -2.39 -9.38
C GLY A 87 8.29 -1.09 -8.59
N TRP A 88 9.31 -0.26 -8.82
CA TRP A 88 9.40 1.08 -8.27
C TRP A 88 8.24 1.97 -8.74
N MET A 89 7.95 1.96 -10.05
CA MET A 89 6.84 2.74 -10.61
C MET A 89 5.49 2.32 -10.03
N LEU A 90 5.23 1.01 -9.88
CA LEU A 90 4.01 0.52 -9.24
C LEU A 90 3.93 0.94 -7.77
N ALA A 91 5.04 0.88 -7.01
CA ALA A 91 5.07 1.34 -5.63
C ALA A 91 4.75 2.84 -5.51
N VAL A 92 5.30 3.67 -6.39
CA VAL A 92 5.00 5.10 -6.48
C VAL A 92 3.51 5.34 -6.76
N LEU A 93 2.94 4.64 -7.74
CA LEU A 93 1.53 4.78 -8.10
C LEU A 93 0.60 4.34 -6.95
N LEU A 94 0.90 3.22 -6.30
CA LEU A 94 0.09 2.70 -5.19
C LEU A 94 0.15 3.60 -3.95
N ILE A 95 1.35 4.03 -3.55
CA ILE A 95 1.54 4.91 -2.39
C ILE A 95 0.98 6.30 -2.68
N GLY A 96 1.18 6.82 -3.89
CA GLY A 96 0.61 8.10 -4.32
C GLY A 96 -0.91 8.10 -4.37
N GLY A 97 -1.51 7.01 -4.88
CA GLY A 97 -2.97 6.83 -4.86
C GLY A 97 -3.52 6.76 -3.44
N ASN A 98 -2.81 6.11 -2.51
CA ASN A 98 -3.18 6.04 -1.10
C ASN A 98 -3.12 7.43 -0.43
N ALA A 99 -2.03 8.18 -0.63
CA ALA A 99 -1.90 9.54 -0.13
C ALA A 99 -3.01 10.48 -0.63
N LEU A 100 -3.41 10.33 -1.91
CA LEU A 100 -4.54 11.08 -2.47
C LEU A 100 -5.86 10.70 -1.79
N GLY A 101 -6.10 9.41 -1.55
CA GLY A 101 -7.28 8.93 -0.83
C GLY A 101 -7.37 9.50 0.59
N ASP A 102 -6.24 9.56 1.30
CA ASP A 102 -6.19 10.14 2.65
C ASP A 102 -6.40 11.65 2.64
N ALA A 103 -5.91 12.35 1.61
CA ALA A 103 -6.19 13.78 1.43
C ALA A 103 -7.68 14.05 1.18
N VAL A 104 -8.35 13.20 0.39
CA VAL A 104 -9.81 13.26 0.18
C VAL A 104 -10.55 13.00 1.50
N ARG A 105 -10.13 12.00 2.28
CA ARG A 105 -10.71 11.71 3.62
C ARG A 105 -10.58 12.92 4.56
N MET A 106 -9.42 13.56 4.58
CA MET A 106 -9.20 14.78 5.35
C MET A 106 -10.16 15.90 4.91
N ALA A 107 -10.34 16.10 3.60
CA ALA A 107 -11.24 17.11 3.06
C ALA A 107 -12.73 16.87 3.36
N ILE A 108 -13.16 15.61 3.47
CA ILE A 108 -14.55 15.22 3.80
C ILE A 108 -14.82 15.24 5.32
N GLY A 109 -13.83 15.62 6.13
CA GLY A 109 -14.01 15.86 7.58
C GLY A 109 -13.47 14.76 8.49
N ALA A 110 -12.84 13.71 7.95
CA ALA A 110 -12.12 12.71 8.73
C ALA A 110 -10.68 13.19 9.02
N TRP A 111 -10.57 14.33 9.72
CA TRP A 111 -9.32 15.10 9.86
C TRP A 111 -8.17 14.30 10.48
N ILE A 112 -8.41 13.55 11.55
CA ILE A 112 -7.36 12.81 12.26
C ILE A 112 -6.86 11.64 11.42
N GLU A 113 -7.79 10.81 10.92
CA GLU A 113 -7.48 9.62 10.12
C GLU A 113 -6.79 10.01 8.80
N GLY A 114 -7.32 11.03 8.12
CA GLY A 114 -6.76 11.56 6.88
C GLY A 114 -5.39 12.22 7.09
N ALA A 115 -5.22 13.05 8.14
CA ALA A 115 -3.93 13.72 8.38
C ALA A 115 -2.80 12.72 8.68
N VAL A 116 -3.08 11.70 9.51
CA VAL A 116 -2.10 10.65 9.81
C VAL A 116 -1.73 9.88 8.54
N GLY A 117 -2.73 9.51 7.74
CA GLY A 117 -2.52 8.83 6.46
C GLY A 117 -1.67 9.65 5.48
N VAL A 118 -2.04 10.91 5.26
CA VAL A 118 -1.30 11.84 4.39
C VAL A 118 0.15 12.01 4.83
N VAL A 119 0.41 12.17 6.14
CA VAL A 119 1.78 12.32 6.65
C VAL A 119 2.60 11.06 6.40
N ILE A 120 2.07 9.88 6.73
CA ILE A 120 2.79 8.62 6.55
C ILE A 120 3.01 8.31 5.07
N ALA A 121 1.94 8.33 4.27
CA ALA A 121 2.00 8.03 2.84
C ALA A 121 2.85 9.07 2.09
N GLY A 122 2.73 10.34 2.45
CA GLY A 122 3.54 11.42 1.89
C GLY A 122 5.03 11.26 2.21
N ALA A 123 5.38 10.94 3.46
CA ALA A 123 6.77 10.69 3.83
C ALA A 123 7.37 9.49 3.07
N LEU A 124 6.61 8.39 2.93
CA LEU A 124 7.02 7.24 2.14
C LEU A 124 7.19 7.59 0.66
N LEU A 125 6.26 8.36 0.09
CA LEU A 125 6.30 8.80 -1.30
C LEU A 125 7.53 9.68 -1.59
N LEU A 126 7.80 10.65 -0.72
CA LEU A 126 8.99 11.50 -0.81
C LEU A 126 10.27 10.67 -0.72
N TYR A 127 10.31 9.68 0.18
CA TYR A 127 11.45 8.78 0.31
C TYR A 127 11.69 7.97 -0.97
N ILE A 128 10.66 7.34 -1.55
CA ILE A 128 10.84 6.50 -2.76
C ILE A 128 11.12 7.30 -4.03
N ILE A 129 10.67 8.56 -4.12
CA ILE A 129 10.96 9.46 -5.24
C ILE A 129 12.35 10.11 -5.10
N SER A 130 12.94 10.08 -3.90
CA SER A 130 14.29 10.62 -3.69
C SER A 130 15.30 10.02 -4.66
N ARG A 131 16.25 10.85 -5.13
CA ARG A 131 17.23 10.46 -6.15
C ARG A 131 17.97 9.18 -5.80
N GLY A 132 18.42 9.03 -4.54
CA GLY A 132 19.15 7.84 -4.09
C GLY A 132 18.33 6.53 -4.17
N VAL A 133 17.00 6.60 -4.04
CA VAL A 133 16.14 5.41 -4.22
C VAL A 133 15.82 5.21 -5.69
N ARG A 134 15.45 6.27 -6.42
CA ARG A 134 15.16 6.19 -7.85
C ARG A 134 16.35 5.64 -8.65
N ASP A 135 17.55 6.16 -8.42
CA ASP A 135 18.77 5.75 -9.14
C ASP A 135 19.14 4.29 -8.84
N TYR A 136 18.73 3.75 -7.69
CA TYR A 136 18.89 2.33 -7.39
C TYR A 136 18.01 1.44 -8.28
N PHE A 137 16.87 1.92 -8.79
CA PHE A 137 15.95 1.12 -9.61
C PHE A 137 16.12 1.28 -11.13
N GLY A 138 16.97 2.21 -11.57
CA GLY A 138 17.27 2.49 -12.98
C GLY A 138 16.65 3.77 -13.49
#